data_AF-Q9Z8W1-F1
#
_entry.id   AF-Q9Z8W1-F1
#
_cell.length_a   1.000
_cell.length_b   1.000
_cell.length_c   1.000
_cell.angle_alpha   90.00
_cell.angle_beta   90.00
_cell.angle_gamma   90.00
#
_symmetry.space_group_name_H-M   'P 1'
#
loop_
_entity.id
_entity.type
_entity.pdbx_description
1 polymer ?
#
loop_
_entity_poly.entity_id
_entity_poly.type
_entity_poly.pdbx_seq_one_letter_code
_entity_poly.pdbx_strand_id
1 'polypeptide(L)'
;MLIGRYSSDDQFTEATKNTPTIIKLGFVRDNLEGLTNPISEIVSETSSSIKDSVLRSLPILGSILGCARLYSTLSTNDPLDETQEKIWHTIFGALETLGLGILILLFKIIFVILHCIFHLVIGFCK
;
A
#
# COMPACT_ATOMS: atom_id res chain seq x y z
N MET A 1 -9.55 -17.74 11.54
CA MET A 1 -9.90 -17.68 10.10
C MET A 1 -9.93 -16.21 9.71
N LEU A 2 -8.91 -15.74 8.97
CA LEU A 2 -8.71 -14.31 8.66
C LEU A 2 -9.33 -13.89 7.32
N ILE A 3 -9.79 -14.83 6.51
CA ILE A 3 -10.27 -14.58 5.15
C ILE A 3 -11.77 -14.25 5.19
N GLY A 4 -12.16 -13.11 4.60
CA GLY A 4 -13.56 -12.78 4.35
C GLY A 4 -14.40 -12.54 5.62
N ARG A 5 -13.79 -11.95 6.65
CA ARG A 5 -14.47 -11.61 7.91
C ARG A 5 -15.48 -10.47 7.73
N TYR A 6 -15.20 -9.55 6.82
CA TYR A 6 -16.03 -8.38 6.55
C TYR A 6 -16.57 -8.44 5.12
N SER A 7 -17.84 -8.11 4.95
CA SER A 7 -18.53 -8.12 3.66
C SER A 7 -18.45 -6.78 2.92
N SER A 8 -18.07 -5.71 3.62
CA SER A 8 -17.88 -4.38 3.04
C SER A 8 -16.81 -3.58 3.78
N ASP A 9 -16.34 -2.53 3.13
CA ASP A 9 -15.36 -1.58 3.68
C ASP A 9 -15.87 -0.84 4.91
N ASP A 10 -17.14 -0.43 4.91
CA ASP A 10 -17.78 0.21 6.07
C ASP A 10 -17.70 -0.68 7.32
N GLN A 11 -17.93 -1.98 7.14
CA GLN A 11 -17.90 -2.95 8.23
C GLN A 11 -16.46 -3.12 8.77
N PHE A 12 -15.47 -3.12 7.88
CA PHE A 12 -14.06 -3.15 8.25
C PHE A 12 -13.65 -1.87 9.00
N THR A 13 -14.04 -0.70 8.49
CA THR A 13 -13.72 0.61 9.08
C THR A 13 -14.33 0.77 10.46
N GLU A 14 -15.60 0.40 10.64
CA GLU A 14 -16.27 0.45 11.95
C GLU A 14 -15.62 -0.53 12.95
N ALA A 15 -15.30 -1.74 12.51
CA ALA A 15 -14.65 -2.74 13.36
C ALA A 15 -13.22 -2.33 13.77
N THR A 16 -12.54 -1.53 12.96
CA THR A 16 -11.15 -1.10 13.18
C THR A 16 -11.01 0.36 13.64
N LYS A 17 -12.12 1.02 14.01
CA LYS A 17 -12.13 2.43 14.42
C LYS A 17 -11.22 2.76 15.61
N ASN A 18 -11.06 1.81 16.53
CA ASN A 18 -10.24 1.99 17.74
C ASN A 18 -8.79 1.49 17.58
N THR A 19 -8.41 1.06 16.38
CA THR A 19 -7.06 0.58 16.09
C THR A 19 -6.04 1.73 16.20
N PRO A 20 -4.85 1.51 16.78
CA PRO A 20 -3.78 2.51 16.83
C PRO A 20 -3.46 3.10 15.45
N THR A 21 -3.18 4.40 15.40
CA THR A 21 -2.90 5.14 14.16
C THR A 21 -1.76 4.51 13.35
N ILE A 22 -0.75 3.97 14.02
CA ILE A 22 0.38 3.31 13.35
C ILE A 22 -0.04 2.06 12.58
N ILE A 23 -1.01 1.29 13.09
CA ILE A 23 -1.51 0.09 12.40
C ILE A 23 -2.46 0.53 11.27
N LYS A 24 -3.26 1.58 11.48
CA LYS A 24 -4.13 2.14 10.45
C LYS A 24 -3.39 2.63 9.21
N LEU A 25 -2.13 3.09 9.35
CA LEU A 25 -1.27 3.44 8.20
C LEU A 25 -0.98 2.26 7.26
N GLY A 26 -1.16 1.02 7.73
CA GLY A 26 -1.06 -0.17 6.90
C GLY A 26 -2.37 -0.55 6.21
N PHE A 27 -3.50 0.07 6.56
CA PHE A 27 -4.77 -0.22 5.89
C PHE A 27 -4.80 0.44 4.51
N VAL A 28 -5.20 -0.33 3.50
CA VAL A 28 -5.12 0.03 2.07
C VAL A 28 -6.51 0.10 1.43
N ARG A 29 -7.51 0.48 2.22
CA ARG A 29 -8.92 0.53 1.81
C ARG A 29 -9.45 1.94 1.89
N ASP A 30 -10.24 2.30 0.89
CA ASP A 30 -11.01 3.54 0.78
C ASP A 30 -12.50 3.20 0.68
N ASN A 31 -13.33 3.85 1.48
CA ASN A 31 -14.76 3.59 1.52
C ASN A 31 -15.47 3.84 0.16
N LEU A 32 -14.85 4.58 -0.76
CA LEU A 32 -15.43 4.89 -2.08
C LEU A 32 -14.96 3.97 -3.20
N GLU A 33 -13.72 3.47 -3.12
CA GLU A 33 -13.05 2.76 -4.21
C GLU A 33 -12.65 1.32 -3.85
N GLY A 34 -12.87 0.86 -2.61
CA GLY A 34 -12.42 -0.45 -2.17
C GLY A 34 -10.92 -0.45 -1.87
N LEU A 35 -10.18 -1.40 -2.43
CA LEU A 35 -8.72 -1.40 -2.34
C LEU A 35 -8.12 -0.21 -3.11
N THR A 36 -7.26 0.56 -2.44
CA THR A 36 -6.51 1.63 -3.11
C THR A 36 -5.61 1.07 -4.20
N ASN A 37 -5.45 1.77 -5.33
CA ASN A 37 -4.61 1.25 -6.41
C ASN A 37 -3.12 1.17 -6.00
N PRO A 38 -2.52 -0.03 -5.93
CA PRO A 38 -1.17 -0.23 -5.41
C PRO A 38 -0.08 0.38 -6.31
N ILE A 39 -0.32 0.50 -7.61
CA ILE A 39 0.63 1.11 -8.54
C ILE A 39 0.63 2.63 -8.37
N SER A 40 -0.54 3.23 -8.17
CA SER A 40 -0.63 4.67 -7.91
C SER A 40 0.16 5.09 -6.67
N GLU A 41 0.22 4.23 -5.64
CA GLU A 41 0.98 4.46 -4.42
C GLU A 41 2.51 4.47 -4.66
N ILE A 42 2.99 3.61 -5.56
CA ILE A 42 4.40 3.56 -5.95
C ILE A 42 4.77 4.80 -6.77
N VAL A 43 3.89 5.20 -7.69
CA VAL A 43 4.13 6.34 -8.58
C VAL A 43 3.94 7.68 -7.87
N SER A 44 3.14 7.74 -6.80
CA SER A 44 2.84 8.99 -6.11
C SER A 44 4.09 9.65 -5.51
N GLU A 45 4.36 10.87 -5.96
CA GLU A 45 5.47 11.72 -5.52
C GLU A 45 5.10 12.63 -4.32
N THR A 46 3.90 12.48 -3.75
CA THR A 46 3.44 13.32 -2.65
C THR A 46 4.28 13.11 -1.38
N SER A 47 4.53 14.19 -0.64
CA SER A 47 5.34 14.14 0.60
C SER A 47 4.81 13.15 1.65
N SER A 48 3.49 12.92 1.72
CA SER A 48 2.89 11.87 2.55
C SER A 48 3.28 10.47 2.08
N SER A 49 3.15 10.20 0.77
CA SER A 49 3.51 8.91 0.17
C SER A 49 4.99 8.56 0.36
N ILE A 50 5.88 9.56 0.31
CA ILE A 50 7.31 9.37 0.60
C ILE A 50 7.52 9.01 2.08
N LYS A 51 6.88 9.72 3.01
CA LYS A 51 6.97 9.40 4.45
C LYS A 51 6.48 7.98 4.74
N ASP A 52 5.35 7.58 4.16
CA ASP A 52 4.80 6.25 4.37
C ASP A 52 5.74 5.17 3.78
N SER A 53 6.33 5.43 2.62
CA SER A 53 7.33 4.53 2.02
C SER A 53 8.58 4.37 2.89
N VAL A 54 9.01 5.45 3.56
CA VAL A 54 10.14 5.41 4.50
C VAL A 54 9.77 4.66 5.78
N LEU A 55 8.57 4.84 6.32
CA LEU A 55 8.12 4.09 7.50
C LEU A 55 8.02 2.59 7.21
N ARG A 56 7.55 2.22 6.02
CA ARG A 56 7.43 0.82 5.58
C ARG A 56 8.78 0.16 5.25
N SER A 57 9.83 0.94 4.97
CA SER A 57 11.17 0.38 4.70
C SER A 57 11.93 -0.01 5.97
N LEU A 58 11.53 0.50 7.14
CA LEU A 58 12.14 0.15 8.42
C LEU A 58 11.76 -1.30 8.78
N PRO A 59 12.70 -2.19 9.18
CA PRO A 59 12.39 -3.60 9.34
C PRO A 59 11.22 -3.89 10.28
N ILE A 60 11.24 -3.34 11.49
CA ILE A 60 10.20 -3.62 12.51
C ILE A 60 8.87 -2.95 12.14
N LEU A 61 8.90 -1.67 11.77
CA LEU A 61 7.69 -0.92 11.43
C LEU A 61 7.08 -1.43 10.11
N GLY A 62 7.90 -1.70 9.11
CA GLY A 62 7.55 -2.35 7.87
C GLY A 62 6.88 -3.70 8.09
N SER A 63 7.41 -4.54 8.99
CA SER A 63 6.74 -5.80 9.32
C SER A 63 5.35 -5.60 9.91
N ILE A 64 5.18 -4.66 10.84
CA ILE A 64 3.88 -4.33 11.44
C ILE A 64 2.90 -3.80 10.38
N LEU A 65 3.36 -2.87 9.54
CA LEU A 65 2.56 -2.26 8.48
C LEU A 65 2.18 -3.28 7.41
N GLY A 66 3.10 -4.18 7.04
CA GLY A 66 2.85 -5.30 6.12
C GLY A 66 1.79 -6.27 6.66
N CYS A 67 1.84 -6.58 7.96
CA CYS A 67 0.81 -7.39 8.60
C CYS A 67 -0.55 -6.69 8.59
N ALA A 68 -0.58 -5.39 8.86
CA ALA A 68 -1.78 -4.57 8.83
C ALA A 68 -2.38 -4.48 7.40
N ARG A 69 -1.53 -4.37 6.38
CA ARG A 69 -1.90 -4.42 4.96
C ARG A 69 -2.51 -5.76 4.60
N LEU A 70 -1.83 -6.86 4.91
CA LEU A 70 -2.37 -8.21 4.69
C LEU A 70 -3.71 -8.43 5.40
N TYR A 71 -3.82 -7.95 6.64
CA TYR A 71 -5.07 -7.99 7.39
C TYR A 71 -6.17 -7.23 6.65
N SER A 72 -5.92 -5.98 6.25
CA SER A 72 -6.88 -5.15 5.53
C SER A 72 -7.31 -5.77 4.19
N THR A 73 -6.37 -6.32 3.42
CA THR A 73 -6.63 -6.92 2.11
C THR A 73 -7.36 -8.26 2.19
N LEU A 74 -7.03 -9.12 3.16
CA LEU A 74 -7.58 -10.48 3.23
C LEU A 74 -8.83 -10.58 4.12
N SER A 75 -9.01 -9.65 5.06
CA SER A 75 -10.15 -9.70 5.98
C SER A 75 -11.46 -9.22 5.36
N THR A 76 -11.42 -8.52 4.23
CA THR A 76 -12.62 -8.02 3.56
C THR A 76 -12.82 -8.70 2.19
N ASN A 77 -14.07 -8.97 1.87
CA ASN A 77 -14.53 -9.44 0.56
C ASN A 77 -15.54 -8.42 0.00
N ASP A 78 -15.07 -7.20 -0.22
CA ASP A 78 -15.89 -6.16 -0.81
C ASP A 78 -16.04 -6.43 -2.33
N PRO A 79 -17.25 -6.36 -2.90
CA PRO A 79 -17.45 -6.52 -4.34
C PRO A 79 -16.76 -5.45 -5.20
N LEU A 80 -16.36 -4.32 -4.61
CA LEU A 80 -15.58 -3.28 -5.30
C LEU A 80 -14.10 -3.66 -5.46
N ASP A 81 -13.60 -4.65 -4.72
CA ASP A 81 -12.20 -5.05 -4.78
C ASP A 81 -11.84 -5.68 -6.12
N GLU A 82 -10.92 -5.06 -6.85
CA GLU A 82 -10.34 -5.70 -8.02
C GLU A 82 -9.41 -6.85 -7.61
N THR A 83 -9.53 -8.00 -8.30
CA THR A 83 -8.70 -9.18 -8.02
C THR A 83 -7.20 -8.86 -8.20
N GLN A 84 -6.87 -8.01 -9.17
CA GLN A 84 -5.50 -7.58 -9.42
C GLN A 84 -4.91 -6.79 -8.25
N GLU A 85 -5.66 -5.86 -7.68
CA GLU A 85 -5.23 -5.04 -6.55
C GLU A 85 -5.03 -5.90 -5.29
N LYS A 86 -5.94 -6.84 -5.05
CA LYS A 86 -5.84 -7.81 -3.96
C LYS A 86 -4.56 -8.63 -4.03
N ILE A 87 -4.18 -9.09 -5.23
CA ILE A 87 -2.92 -9.83 -5.46
C ILE A 87 -1.72 -8.93 -5.15
N TRP A 88 -1.67 -7.72 -5.69
CA TRP A 88 -0.54 -6.80 -5.49
C TRP A 88 -0.36 -6.40 -4.03
N HIS A 89 -1.44 -6.05 -3.33
CA HIS A 89 -1.39 -5.74 -1.90
C HIS A 89 -0.97 -6.94 -1.06
N THR A 90 -1.35 -8.15 -1.46
CA THR A 90 -0.88 -9.38 -0.80
C THR A 90 0.63 -9.58 -1.00
N ILE A 91 1.14 -9.35 -2.21
CA ILE A 91 2.58 -9.44 -2.49
C ILE A 91 3.36 -8.39 -1.70
N PHE A 92 2.93 -7.13 -1.73
CA PHE A 92 3.60 -6.04 -1.00
C PHE A 92 3.51 -6.24 0.51
N GLY A 93 2.34 -6.60 1.03
CA GLY A 93 2.16 -6.92 2.44
C GLY A 93 3.05 -8.07 2.90
N ALA A 94 3.24 -9.11 2.07
CA ALA A 94 4.14 -10.22 2.38
C ALA A 94 5.61 -9.78 2.41
N LEU A 95 6.06 -9.00 1.41
CA LEU A 95 7.41 -8.45 1.37
C LEU A 95 7.70 -7.56 2.59
N GLU A 96 6.77 -6.65 2.92
CA GLU A 96 6.88 -5.76 4.08
C GLU A 96 6.91 -6.55 5.39
N THR A 97 6.07 -7.58 5.52
CA THR A 97 6.05 -8.49 6.68
C THR A 97 7.40 -9.17 6.90
N LEU A 98 8.08 -9.57 5.81
CA LEU A 98 9.42 -10.16 5.85
C LEU A 98 10.54 -9.14 6.13
N GLY A 99 10.21 -7.86 6.35
CA GLY A 99 11.18 -6.78 6.54
C GLY A 99 11.84 -6.34 5.22
N LEU A 100 11.32 -6.77 4.08
CA LEU A 100 11.84 -6.45 2.74
C LEU A 100 11.20 -5.17 2.15
N GLY A 101 10.54 -4.35 2.97
CA GLY A 101 9.98 -3.07 2.53
C GLY A 101 11.03 -2.12 1.92
N ILE A 102 12.31 -2.31 2.26
CA ILE A 102 13.43 -1.61 1.61
C ILE A 102 13.50 -1.87 0.09
N LEU A 103 13.13 -3.07 -0.38
CA LEU A 103 13.11 -3.38 -1.82
C LEU A 103 12.04 -2.56 -2.54
N ILE A 104 10.87 -2.39 -1.93
CA ILE A 104 9.78 -1.59 -2.48
C ILE A 104 10.22 -0.11 -2.58
N LEU A 105 10.88 0.40 -1.55
CA LEU A 105 11.45 1.75 -1.56
C LEU A 105 12.50 1.93 -2.67
N LEU A 106 13.39 0.93 -2.86
CA LEU A 106 14.37 0.95 -3.95
C LEU A 106 13.70 0.98 -5.33
N PHE A 107 12.66 0.16 -5.55
CA PHE A 107 11.89 0.19 -6.81
C PHE A 107 11.26 1.56 -7.05
N LYS A 108 10.69 2.19 -6.01
CA LYS A 108 10.12 3.53 -6.11
C LYS A 108 11.16 4.58 -6.49
N ILE A 109 12.34 4.54 -5.87
CA ILE A 109 13.45 5.46 -6.20
C ILE A 109 13.88 5.29 -7.66
N ILE A 110 14.05 4.05 -8.13
CA ILE A 110 14.41 3.76 -9.52
C ILE A 110 13.34 4.31 -10.46
N PHE A 111 12.05 4.10 -10.16
CA PHE A 111 10.95 4.59 -10.99
C PHE A 111 10.94 6.12 -11.10
N VAL A 112 11.09 6.82 -9.97
CA VAL A 112 11.16 8.30 -9.95
C VAL A 112 12.37 8.81 -10.76
N ILE A 113 13.52 8.15 -10.67
CA ILE A 113 14.70 8.51 -11.46
C ILE A 113 14.44 8.33 -12.95
N LEU A 114 13.86 7.19 -13.37
CA LEU A 114 13.51 6.96 -14.77
C LEU A 114 12.50 8.00 -15.28
N HIS A 115 11.47 8.30 -14.48
CA HIS A 115 10.47 9.30 -14.83
C HIS A 115 11.09 10.69 -15.00
N CYS A 116 12.00 11.07 -14.10
CA CYS A 116 12.75 12.32 -14.18
C CYS A 116 13.63 12.38 -15.44
N ILE A 117 14.37 11.31 -15.75
CA ILE A 117 15.20 11.22 -16.97
C ILE A 117 14.32 11.33 -18.22
N PHE A 118 13.19 10.61 -18.27
CA PHE A 118 12.27 10.64 -19.40
C PHE A 118 11.69 12.04 -19.63
N HIS A 119 11.25 12.70 -18.56
CA HIS A 119 10.76 14.08 -18.63
C HIS A 119 11.86 15.07 -19.02
N LEU A 120 13.10 14.86 -18.58
CA LEU A 120 14.24 15.66 -18.99
C LEU A 120 14.53 15.46 -20.49
N VAL A 121 14.59 14.23 -20.98
CA VAL A 121 14.83 13.90 -22.40
C VAL A 121 13.74 14.46 -23.31
N ILE A 122 12.47 14.34 -22.93
CA ILE A 122 11.35 14.89 -23.71
C ILE A 122 11.26 16.41 -23.59
N GLY A 123 11.53 16.96 -22.40
CA GLY A 123 11.57 18.40 -22.16
C GLY A 123 12.67 19.12 -22.94
N PHE A 124 13.79 18.44 -23.23
CA PHE A 124 14.84 18.94 -24.14
C PHE A 124 14.48 18.82 -25.64
N CYS A 125 13.41 18.10 -25.99
CA CYS A 125 12.97 17.87 -27.37
C CYS A 125 11.80 18.79 -27.80
N LYS A 126 11.50 19.82 -27.00
CA LYS A 126 10.50 20.86 -27.26
C LYS A 126 11.19 22.22 -27.38
#